data_AF-A0A951FZU7-F1
#
_entry.id   AF-A0A951FZU7-F1
#
_cell.length_a   1.000
_cell.length_b   1.000
_cell.length_c   1.000
_cell.angle_alpha   90.00
_cell.angle_beta   90.00
_cell.angle_gamma   90.00
#
_symmetry.space_group_name_H-M   'P 1'
#
loop_
_entity.id
_entity.type
_entity.pdbx_description
1 polymer ?
#
loop_
_entity_poly.entity_id
_entity_poly.type
_entity_poly.pdbx_seq_one_letter_code
_entity_poly.pdbx_strand_id
1 'polypeptide(L)' 'VLEADPIPGLTETSLLPQAADAADIGFDELIGRIVAAASAVRVA' A
#
# COMPACT_ATOMS: atom_id res chain seq x y z
N VAL A 1 -18.53 5.38 6.73
CA VAL A 1 -17.08 5.58 6.47
C VAL A 1 -16.68 6.89 7.13
N LEU A 2 -15.61 6.90 7.94
CA LEU A 2 -15.16 8.09 8.68
C LEU A 2 -14.23 8.96 7.81
N GLU A 3 -13.26 8.34 7.14
CA GLU A 3 -12.33 9.02 6.23
C GLU A 3 -11.87 8.09 5.10
N ALA A 4 -11.27 8.69 4.08
CA ALA A 4 -10.42 8.01 3.11
C ALA A 4 -9.07 8.73 3.12
N ASP A 5 -8.01 8.01 3.46
CA ASP A 5 -6.64 8.53 3.51
C ASP A 5 -5.89 8.13 2.22
N PRO A 6 -5.73 9.04 1.25
CA PRO A 6 -5.08 8.74 -0.02
C PRO A 6 -3.55 8.65 0.09
N ILE A 7 -2.94 9.12 1.20
CA ILE A 7 -1.49 9.09 1.41
C ILE A 7 -1.20 8.57 2.83
N PRO A 8 -1.38 7.26 3.05
CA PRO A 8 -1.15 6.66 4.35
C PRO A 8 0.33 6.61 4.71
N GLY A 9 0.60 6.49 6.01
CA GLY A 9 1.94 6.17 6.51
C GLY A 9 2.43 4.80 6.00
N LEU A 10 3.74 4.68 5.78
CA LEU A 10 4.39 3.46 5.29
C LEU A 10 5.55 3.00 6.18
N THR A 11 5.56 3.42 7.45
CA THR A 11 6.51 2.89 8.46
C THR A 11 6.00 1.59 9.06
N GLU A 12 6.86 0.85 9.77
CA GLU A 12 6.52 -0.41 10.45
C GLU A 12 5.30 -0.31 11.39
N THR A 13 5.08 0.86 11.98
CA THR A 13 3.98 1.12 12.92
C THR A 13 2.76 1.77 12.26
N SER A 14 2.76 1.94 10.93
CA SER A 14 1.64 2.51 10.19
C SER A 14 0.54 1.48 9.93
N LEU A 15 -0.71 1.93 9.88
CA LEU A 15 -1.89 1.05 9.77
C LEU A 15 -1.94 0.27 8.45
N LEU A 16 -1.56 0.86 7.32
CA LEU A 16 -1.60 0.16 6.03
C LEU A 16 -0.59 -1.01 5.97
N PRO A 17 0.71 -0.83 6.31
CA PRO A 17 1.64 -1.95 6.44
C PRO A 17 1.18 -3.04 7.42
N GLN A 18 0.65 -2.67 8.59
CA GLN A 18 0.14 -3.64 9.58
C GLN A 18 -1.06 -4.44 9.06
N ALA A 19 -1.97 -3.80 8.30
CA ALA A 19 -3.11 -4.48 7.70
C ALA A 19 -2.68 -5.43 6.57
N ALA A 20 -1.66 -5.07 5.80
CA ALA A 20 -1.08 -5.95 4.78
C ALA A 20 -0.41 -7.18 5.41
N ASP A 21 0.39 -6.98 6.47
CA ASP A 21 1.04 -8.05 7.22
C ASP A 21 0.01 -9.01 7.84
N ALA A 22 -1.07 -8.48 8.43
CA ALA A 22 -2.19 -9.29 8.93
C ALA A 22 -2.94 -10.09 7.85
N ALA A 23 -2.72 -9.77 6.56
CA ALA A 23 -3.23 -10.49 5.40
C ALA A 23 -2.15 -11.32 4.70
N ASP A 24 -1.03 -11.62 5.39
CA ASP A 24 0.12 -12.37 4.88
C ASP A 24 0.82 -11.71 3.67
N ILE A 25 0.72 -10.39 3.53
CA ILE A 25 1.39 -9.60 2.49
C ILE A 25 2.58 -8.87 3.12
N GLY A 26 3.79 -9.32 2.79
CA GLY A 26 5.02 -8.68 3.26
C GLY A 26 5.19 -7.26 2.71
N PHE A 27 5.97 -6.43 3.40
CA PHE A 27 6.17 -5.02 3.03
C PHE A 27 6.68 -4.83 1.59
N ASP A 28 7.72 -5.57 1.19
CA ASP A 28 8.26 -5.51 -0.18
C ASP A 28 7.22 -5.89 -1.23
N GLU A 29 6.34 -6.85 -0.92
CA GLU A 29 5.25 -7.25 -1.79
C GLU A 29 4.20 -6.14 -1.91
N LEU A 30 3.81 -5.51 -0.80
CA LEU A 30 2.90 -4.36 -0.79
C LEU A 30 3.44 -3.23 -1.68
N ILE A 31 4.71 -2.87 -1.50
CA ILE A 31 5.35 -1.83 -2.32
C ILE A 31 5.39 -2.24 -3.79
N GLY A 32 5.73 -3.49 -4.09
CA GLY A 32 5.71 -4.03 -5.46
C GLY A 32 4.34 -3.88 -6.12
N ARG A 33 3.25 -4.18 -5.40
CA ARG A 33 1.88 -4.01 -5.90
C ARG A 33 1.54 -2.54 -6.18
N ILE A 34 1.94 -1.62 -5.30
CA ILE A 34 1.71 -0.16 -5.49
C ILE A 34 2.44 0.34 -6.74
N VAL A 35 3.73 -0.01 -6.90
CA VAL A 35 4.55 0.40 -8.05
C VAL A 35 4.00 -0.20 -9.35
N ALA A 36 3.58 -1.45 -9.34
CA ALA A 36 2.97 -2.10 -10.49
C ALA A 36 1.67 -1.40 -10.91
N ALA A 37 0.80 -1.08 -9.95
CA ALA A 37 -0.44 -0.34 -10.19
C ALA A 37 -0.18 1.06 -10.76
N ALA A 38 0.76 1.81 -10.19
CA ALA A 38 1.16 3.13 -10.69
C ALA A 38 1.72 3.06 -12.12
N SER A 39 2.48 2.01 -12.43
CA SER A 39 3.08 1.81 -13.75
C SER A 39 2.04 1.40 -14.81
N ALA A 40 1.00 0.66 -14.42
CA ALA A 40 -0.10 0.28 -15.29
C ALA A 40 -0.99 1.47 -15.72
N VAL A 41 -1.03 2.54 -14.93
CA VAL A 41 -1.83 3.75 -15.18
C VAL A 41 -1.15 4.71 -16.16
N ARG A 42 0.11 4.48 -16.55
CA ARG A 42 0.78 5.33 -17.55
C ARG A 42 0.13 5.18 -18.93
N VAL A 43 -0.69 6.16 -19.31
CA VAL A 43 -1.03 6.43 -20.70
C VAL A 43 0.16 7.17 -21.32
N ALA A 44 0.68 6.65 -22.44
CA ALA A 44 1.75 7.30 -23.22
C ALA A 44 1.30 8.66 -23.79
#